data_AF-A0A4U7DXJ1-F1
#
_entry.id   AF-A0A4U7DXJ1-F1
#
_cell.length_a   1.000
_cell.length_b   1.000
_cell.length_c   1.000
_cell.angle_alpha   90.00
_cell.angle_beta   90.00
_cell.angle_gamma   90.00
#
_symmetry.space_group_name_H-M   'P 1'
#
loop_
_entity.id
_entity.type
_entity.pdbx_description
1 polymer ?
#
loop_
_entity_poly.entity_id
_entity_poly.type
_entity_poly.pdbx_seq_one_letter_code
_entity_poly.pdbx_strand_id
1 'polypeptide(L)'
;MSRFSEQDRERIRSQLIEAGQESFARFGFERTRISDLTAEAEIGTSTFYQFFDSKEELYVKVLLIERRRLEENIADAVKTGETPRDEVRLFLQTMLDEIQSNPLISALLVDGELRTLQDQLEQLEADGKFDGEQPGGPNLPFTERWAALETFRYDDRDLIEQLFISLVFTVRAQSAPVGAESGVEYEQVQGALIETVVDGLFVES
;
A
#
# COMPACT_ATOMS: atom_id res chain seq x y z
N MET A 1 29.19 -4.76 -24.95
CA MET A 1 28.30 -3.67 -25.42
C MET A 1 26.89 -4.06 -25.05
N SER A 2 26.17 -3.22 -24.29
CA SER A 2 24.75 -3.47 -23.96
C SER A 2 23.96 -3.65 -25.25
N ARG A 3 23.16 -4.72 -25.34
CA ARG A 3 22.33 -5.03 -26.51
C ARG A 3 21.14 -4.06 -26.68
N PHE A 4 20.88 -3.24 -25.67
CA PHE A 4 19.75 -2.32 -25.60
C PHE A 4 20.24 -0.88 -25.48
N SER A 5 19.56 0.04 -26.19
CA SER A 5 19.70 1.47 -25.95
C SER A 5 19.17 1.84 -24.57
N GLU A 6 19.50 3.03 -24.06
CA GLU A 6 18.94 3.53 -22.80
C GLU A 6 17.41 3.60 -22.85
N GLN A 7 16.86 4.05 -23.98
CA GLN A 7 15.40 4.09 -24.20
C GLN A 7 14.76 2.69 -24.21
N ASP A 8 15.42 1.70 -24.83
CA ASP A 8 14.94 0.31 -24.79
C ASP A 8 14.96 -0.24 -23.38
N ARG A 9 15.99 0.10 -22.60
CA ARG A 9 16.11 -0.36 -21.22
C ARG A 9 14.99 0.20 -20.36
N GLU A 10 14.69 1.49 -20.46
CA GLU A 10 13.60 2.10 -19.72
C GLU A 10 12.26 1.49 -20.11
N ARG A 11 12.00 1.33 -21.41
CA ARG A 11 10.76 0.69 -21.91
C ARG A 11 10.59 -0.73 -21.37
N ILE A 12 11.62 -1.56 -21.43
CA ILE A 12 11.57 -2.94 -20.94
C ILE A 12 11.38 -2.97 -19.41
N ARG A 13 12.04 -2.06 -18.68
CA ARG A 13 11.87 -1.96 -17.23
C ARG A 13 10.43 -1.62 -16.87
N SER A 14 9.81 -0.66 -17.56
CA SER A 14 8.40 -0.31 -17.37
C SER A 14 7.46 -1.47 -17.71
N GLN A 15 7.69 -2.17 -18.83
CA GLN A 15 6.89 -3.35 -19.19
C GLN A 15 6.96 -4.48 -18.15
N LEU A 16 8.15 -4.72 -17.58
CA LEU A 16 8.31 -5.71 -16.51
C LEU A 16 7.59 -5.29 -15.22
N ILE A 17 7.57 -4.00 -14.91
CA ILE A 17 6.83 -3.45 -13.76
C ILE A 17 5.32 -3.58 -13.98
N GLU A 18 4.82 -3.24 -15.18
CA GLU A 18 3.41 -3.37 -15.54
C GLU A 18 2.96 -4.84 -15.50
N ALA A 19 3.73 -5.74 -16.13
CA ALA A 19 3.47 -7.18 -16.08
C ALA A 19 3.51 -7.71 -14.64
N GLY A 20 4.42 -7.16 -13.82
CA GLY A 20 4.52 -7.41 -12.39
C GLY A 20 3.25 -7.00 -11.65
N GLN A 21 2.80 -5.75 -11.82
CA GLN A 21 1.59 -5.22 -11.21
C GLN A 21 0.39 -6.13 -11.49
N GLU A 22 0.15 -6.46 -12.75
CA GLU A 22 -0.97 -7.32 -13.14
C GLU A 22 -0.85 -8.74 -12.59
N SER A 23 0.33 -9.36 -12.72
CA SER A 23 0.53 -10.75 -12.31
C SER A 23 0.49 -10.91 -10.79
N PHE A 24 1.15 -10.01 -10.04
CA PHE A 24 1.15 -10.06 -8.59
C PHE A 24 -0.22 -9.76 -8.00
N ALA A 25 -0.97 -8.79 -8.55
CA ALA A 25 -2.33 -8.52 -8.11
C ALA A 25 -3.27 -9.72 -8.36
N ARG A 26 -3.09 -10.42 -9.48
CA ARG A 26 -3.98 -11.52 -9.89
C ARG A 26 -3.63 -12.87 -9.27
N PHE A 27 -2.35 -13.20 -9.18
CA PHE A 27 -1.89 -14.53 -8.81
C PHE A 27 -1.18 -14.56 -7.45
N GLY A 28 -0.81 -13.40 -6.90
CA GLY A 28 0.06 -13.28 -5.74
C GLY A 28 1.54 -13.47 -6.09
N PHE A 29 2.41 -13.14 -5.13
CA PHE A 29 3.86 -13.23 -5.27
C PHE A 29 4.33 -14.66 -5.58
N GLU A 30 3.90 -15.63 -4.76
CA GLU A 30 4.38 -17.02 -4.83
C GLU A 30 4.08 -17.69 -6.17
N ARG A 31 2.90 -17.44 -6.74
CA ARG A 31 2.45 -18.13 -7.96
C ARG A 31 2.92 -17.46 -9.24
N THR A 32 3.36 -16.21 -9.18
CA THR A 32 3.91 -15.48 -10.33
C THR A 32 5.30 -16.02 -10.69
N ARG A 33 5.50 -16.37 -11.97
CA ARG A 33 6.77 -16.88 -12.49
C ARG A 33 7.45 -15.84 -13.36
N ILE A 34 8.79 -15.77 -13.29
CA ILE A 34 9.59 -14.88 -14.16
C ILE A 34 9.31 -15.16 -15.64
N SER A 35 9.10 -16.42 -16.03
CA SER A 35 8.74 -16.78 -17.41
C SER A 35 7.50 -16.04 -17.92
N ASP A 36 6.49 -15.91 -17.05
CA ASP A 36 5.19 -15.33 -17.40
C ASP A 36 5.33 -13.80 -17.50
N LEU A 37 6.07 -13.18 -16.57
CA LEU A 37 6.43 -11.75 -16.60
C LEU A 37 7.21 -11.38 -17.86
N THR A 38 8.16 -12.22 -18.26
CA THR A 38 9.01 -11.95 -19.43
C THR A 38 8.30 -12.17 -20.76
N ALA A 39 7.28 -13.05 -20.78
CA ALA A 39 6.48 -13.28 -21.97
C ALA A 39 5.71 -12.01 -22.36
N GLU A 40 5.14 -11.31 -21.38
CA GLU A 40 4.41 -10.05 -21.59
C GLU A 40 5.32 -8.92 -22.07
N ALA A 41 6.56 -8.88 -21.56
CA ALA A 41 7.57 -7.90 -21.98
C ALA A 41 8.31 -8.29 -23.28
N GLU A 42 7.95 -9.40 -23.92
CA GLU A 42 8.58 -9.96 -25.13
C GLU A 42 10.11 -10.15 -25.00
N ILE A 43 10.58 -10.53 -23.81
CA ILE A 43 12.00 -10.81 -23.54
C ILE A 43 12.22 -12.26 -23.09
N GLY A 44 13.47 -12.73 -23.18
CA GLY A 44 13.86 -14.01 -22.60
C GLY A 44 14.09 -13.91 -21.09
N THR A 45 13.92 -15.03 -20.37
CA THR A 45 14.17 -15.11 -18.92
C THR A 45 15.60 -14.72 -18.54
N SER A 46 16.61 -15.00 -19.37
CA SER A 46 17.98 -14.55 -19.12
C SER A 46 18.17 -13.03 -19.26
N THR A 47 17.28 -12.36 -20.01
CA THR A 47 17.28 -10.90 -20.17
C THR A 47 16.67 -10.22 -18.95
N PHE A 48 15.71 -10.84 -18.26
CA PHE A 48 15.14 -10.32 -17.00
C PHE A 48 16.23 -9.94 -15.99
N TYR A 49 17.21 -10.81 -15.81
CA TYR A 49 18.34 -10.62 -14.90
C TYR A 49 19.32 -9.50 -15.31
N GLN A 50 19.05 -8.79 -16.41
CA GLN A 50 19.76 -7.54 -16.76
C GLN A 50 19.02 -6.29 -16.26
N PHE A 51 17.81 -6.45 -15.71
CA PHE A 51 16.92 -5.40 -15.24
C PHE A 51 16.58 -5.52 -13.75
N PHE A 52 16.37 -6.75 -13.28
CA PHE A 52 16.11 -7.05 -11.87
C PHE A 52 16.92 -8.30 -11.48
N ASP A 53 17.57 -8.25 -10.33
CA ASP A 53 18.39 -9.32 -9.78
C ASP A 53 17.54 -10.52 -9.35
N SER A 54 16.26 -10.27 -9.03
CA SER A 54 15.34 -11.29 -8.54
C SER A 54 13.86 -10.94 -8.80
N LYS A 55 12.95 -11.89 -8.57
CA LYS A 55 11.49 -11.64 -8.62
C LYS A 55 11.07 -10.76 -7.44
N GLU A 56 11.72 -10.94 -6.30
CA GLU A 56 11.59 -10.20 -5.05
C GLU A 56 11.90 -8.72 -5.28
N GLU A 57 12.99 -8.38 -5.97
CA GLU A 57 13.34 -6.99 -6.29
C GLU A 57 12.27 -6.31 -7.16
N LEU A 58 11.79 -7.01 -8.20
CA LEU A 58 10.68 -6.51 -9.01
C LEU A 58 9.42 -6.31 -8.17
N TYR A 59 9.10 -7.27 -7.30
CA TYR A 59 7.90 -7.18 -6.48
C TYR A 59 7.97 -6.04 -5.47
N VAL A 60 9.11 -5.84 -4.80
CA VAL A 60 9.37 -4.67 -3.95
C VAL A 60 9.17 -3.38 -4.76
N LYS A 61 9.71 -3.31 -5.98
CA LYS A 61 9.54 -2.13 -6.84
C LYS A 61 8.07 -1.85 -7.16
N VAL A 62 7.30 -2.90 -7.45
CA VAL A 62 5.85 -2.82 -7.68
C VAL A 62 5.12 -2.30 -6.43
N LEU A 63 5.37 -2.90 -5.26
CA LEU A 63 4.74 -2.48 -4.01
C LEU A 63 5.06 -1.01 -3.66
N LEU A 64 6.29 -0.55 -3.90
CA LEU A 64 6.67 0.85 -3.68
C LEU A 64 5.99 1.81 -4.67
N ILE A 65 5.68 1.37 -5.89
CA ILE A 65 4.89 2.17 -6.84
C ILE A 65 3.44 2.28 -6.36
N GLU A 66 2.84 1.17 -5.93
CA GLU A 66 1.47 1.16 -5.39
C GLU A 66 1.36 1.99 -4.10
N ARG A 67 2.37 1.93 -3.22
CA ARG A 67 2.46 2.80 -2.03
C ARG A 67 2.40 4.28 -2.40
N ARG A 68 3.20 4.71 -3.38
CA ARG A 68 3.18 6.11 -3.83
C ARG A 68 1.84 6.52 -4.43
N ARG A 69 1.23 5.65 -5.24
CA ARG A 69 -0.11 5.90 -5.80
C ARG A 69 -1.17 6.05 -4.70
N LEU A 70 -1.11 5.20 -3.68
CA LEU A 70 -1.97 5.29 -2.51
C LEU A 70 -1.77 6.62 -1.78
N GLU A 71 -0.53 7.01 -1.50
CA GLU A 71 -0.20 8.29 -0.85
C GLU A 71 -0.73 9.49 -1.65
N GLU A 72 -0.61 9.47 -2.97
CA GLU A 72 -1.15 10.49 -3.88
C GLU A 72 -2.69 10.53 -3.84
N ASN A 73 -3.36 9.38 -3.95
CA ASN A 73 -4.82 9.27 -3.90
C ASN A 73 -5.40 9.78 -2.58
N ILE A 74 -4.79 9.40 -1.46
CA ILE A 74 -5.16 9.90 -0.13
C ILE A 74 -4.95 11.40 -0.05
N ALA A 75 -3.80 11.90 -0.51
CA ALA A 75 -3.50 13.31 -0.44
C ALA A 75 -4.49 14.14 -1.26
N ASP A 76 -4.90 13.65 -2.42
CA ASP A 76 -5.90 14.31 -3.26
C ASP A 76 -7.30 14.24 -2.67
N ALA A 77 -7.70 13.10 -2.07
CA ALA A 77 -8.96 12.97 -1.37
C ALA A 77 -9.04 13.95 -0.18
N VAL A 78 -8.04 13.95 0.69
CA VAL A 78 -7.99 14.80 1.89
C VAL A 78 -8.08 16.30 1.54
N LYS A 79 -7.45 16.74 0.44
CA LYS A 79 -7.52 18.15 -0.02
C LYS A 79 -8.94 18.61 -0.37
N THR A 80 -9.87 17.70 -0.63
CA THR A 80 -11.27 18.05 -0.93
C THR A 80 -12.13 18.29 0.32
N GLY A 81 -11.62 17.96 1.51
CA GLY A 81 -12.32 18.18 2.77
C GLY A 81 -12.43 19.67 3.12
N GLU A 82 -13.60 20.09 3.57
CA GLU A 82 -13.84 21.49 3.98
C GLU A 82 -13.45 21.75 5.44
N THR A 83 -13.47 20.71 6.27
CA THR A 83 -13.12 20.77 7.69
C THR A 83 -12.13 19.66 8.06
N PRO A 84 -11.37 19.79 9.17
CA PRO A 84 -10.52 18.71 9.66
C PRO A 84 -11.27 17.39 9.91
N ARG A 85 -12.55 17.45 10.29
CA ARG A 85 -13.39 16.24 10.42
C ARG A 85 -13.60 15.58 9.06
N ASP A 86 -13.88 16.36 8.03
CA ASP A 86 -14.04 15.86 6.67
C ASP A 86 -12.74 15.30 6.11
N GLU A 87 -11.60 15.95 6.39
CA GLU A 87 -10.27 15.45 6.02
C GLU A 87 -10.01 14.05 6.60
N VAL A 88 -10.25 13.84 7.90
CA VAL A 88 -10.06 12.53 8.54
C VAL A 88 -11.04 11.49 8.00
N ARG A 89 -12.29 11.87 7.76
CA ARG A 89 -13.29 10.99 7.14
C ARG A 89 -12.85 10.52 5.76
N LEU A 90 -12.46 11.46 4.89
CA LEU A 90 -12.00 11.18 3.54
C LEU A 90 -10.74 10.30 3.55
N PHE A 91 -9.80 10.58 4.45
CA PHE A 91 -8.63 9.73 4.67
C PHE A 91 -9.02 8.28 4.99
N LEU A 92 -9.90 8.07 5.97
CA LEU A 92 -10.31 6.72 6.39
C LEU A 92 -11.08 5.99 5.29
N GLN A 93 -11.98 6.69 4.59
CA GLN A 93 -12.74 6.13 3.46
C GLN A 93 -11.80 5.68 2.34
N THR A 94 -10.93 6.58 1.85
CA THR A 94 -10.00 6.27 0.77
C THR A 94 -9.04 5.15 1.14
N MET A 95 -8.49 5.15 2.37
CA MET A 95 -7.62 4.08 2.84
C MET A 95 -8.31 2.70 2.79
N LEU A 96 -9.52 2.60 3.37
CA LEU A 96 -10.22 1.33 3.47
C LEU A 96 -10.69 0.83 2.09
N ASP A 97 -11.12 1.73 1.22
CA ASP A 97 -11.53 1.40 -0.15
C ASP A 97 -10.35 0.90 -0.99
N GLU A 98 -9.17 1.51 -0.88
CA GLU A 98 -7.94 1.07 -1.55
C GLU A 98 -7.50 -0.31 -1.08
N ILE A 99 -7.55 -0.57 0.23
CA ILE A 99 -7.22 -1.89 0.79
C ILE A 99 -8.20 -2.97 0.29
N GLN A 100 -9.48 -2.63 0.17
CA GLN A 100 -10.49 -3.58 -0.30
C GLN A 100 -10.38 -3.85 -1.82
N SER A 101 -10.10 -2.82 -2.60
CA SER A 101 -10.14 -2.89 -4.07
C SER A 101 -8.81 -3.28 -4.72
N ASN A 102 -7.67 -3.07 -4.03
CA ASN A 102 -6.35 -3.34 -4.56
C ASN A 102 -5.61 -4.42 -3.74
N PRO A 103 -5.49 -5.66 -4.27
CA PRO A 103 -4.78 -6.75 -3.60
C PRO A 103 -3.32 -6.43 -3.25
N LEU A 104 -2.65 -5.58 -4.03
CA LEU A 104 -1.27 -5.18 -3.76
C LEU A 104 -1.19 -4.24 -2.55
N ILE A 105 -2.19 -3.39 -2.35
CA ILE A 105 -2.29 -2.54 -1.15
C ILE A 105 -2.62 -3.38 0.07
N SER A 106 -3.51 -4.38 -0.04
CA SER A 106 -3.73 -5.36 1.02
C SER A 106 -2.44 -6.10 1.39
N ALA A 107 -1.72 -6.63 0.40
CA ALA A 107 -0.45 -7.34 0.63
C ALA A 107 0.60 -6.44 1.32
N LEU A 108 0.64 -5.17 0.92
CA LEU A 108 1.53 -4.16 1.49
C LEU A 108 1.19 -3.83 2.95
N LEU A 109 -0.06 -3.47 3.24
CA LEU A 109 -0.46 -2.85 4.51
C LEU A 109 -0.99 -3.85 5.55
N VAL A 110 -1.67 -4.92 5.11
CA VAL A 110 -2.32 -5.90 5.98
C VAL A 110 -1.42 -7.10 6.20
N ASP A 111 -0.81 -7.62 5.13
CA ASP A 111 0.02 -8.82 5.19
C ASP A 111 1.49 -8.51 5.48
N GLY A 112 1.92 -7.25 5.30
CA GLY A 112 3.27 -6.80 5.63
C GLY A 112 4.34 -7.41 4.73
N GLU A 113 3.98 -7.74 3.48
CA GLU A 113 4.88 -8.45 2.56
C GLU A 113 6.14 -7.64 2.23
N LEU A 114 6.02 -6.31 2.09
CA LEU A 114 7.17 -5.45 1.79
C LEU A 114 8.26 -5.56 2.86
N ARG A 115 7.90 -5.49 4.14
CA ARG A 115 8.86 -5.62 5.25
C ARG A 115 9.54 -6.98 5.24
N THR A 116 8.74 -8.04 5.09
CA THR A 116 9.25 -9.42 5.05
C THR A 116 10.26 -9.61 3.92
N LEU A 117 9.98 -9.04 2.74
CA LEU A 117 10.86 -9.14 1.57
C LEU A 117 12.10 -8.28 1.70
N GLN A 118 11.99 -7.07 2.25
CA GLN A 118 13.16 -6.22 2.53
C GLN A 118 14.11 -6.93 3.51
N ASP A 119 13.59 -7.48 4.61
CA ASP A 119 14.37 -8.24 5.57
C ASP A 119 15.08 -9.45 4.91
N GLN A 120 14.40 -10.13 3.98
CA GLN A 120 14.99 -11.24 3.22
C GLN A 120 16.10 -10.77 2.26
N LEU A 121 15.87 -9.70 1.51
CA LEU A 121 16.86 -9.14 0.58
C LEU A 121 18.11 -8.64 1.33
N GLU A 122 17.94 -7.95 2.46
CA GLU A 122 19.05 -7.51 3.31
C GLU A 122 19.88 -8.70 3.83
N GLN A 123 19.23 -9.79 4.24
CA GLN A 123 19.92 -11.02 4.67
C GLN A 123 20.69 -11.71 3.54
N LEU A 124 20.17 -11.66 2.32
CA LEU A 124 20.82 -12.25 1.14
C LEU A 124 22.01 -11.41 0.65
N GLU A 125 21.98 -10.10 0.86
CA GLU A 125 23.00 -9.19 0.34
C GLU A 125 24.25 -9.06 1.20
N ALA A 126 24.23 -9.40 2.49
CA ALA A 126 25.37 -9.47 3.45
C ALA A 126 26.41 -8.31 3.45
N ASP A 127 26.25 -7.25 2.66
CA ASP A 127 27.22 -6.18 2.42
C ASP A 127 26.54 -4.78 2.33
N GLY A 128 25.34 -4.62 2.89
CA GLY A 128 24.75 -3.29 3.17
C GLY A 128 24.44 -2.44 1.94
N LYS A 129 23.75 -3.00 0.94
CA LYS A 129 23.34 -2.29 -0.29
C LYS A 129 21.85 -2.06 -0.47
N PHE A 130 21.04 -2.29 0.56
CA PHE A 130 19.69 -1.77 0.58
C PHE A 130 19.68 -0.34 1.15
N ASP A 131 19.88 0.66 0.28
CA ASP A 131 19.53 2.07 0.54
C ASP A 131 17.99 2.27 0.47
N GLY A 132 17.23 1.27 0.93
CA GLY A 132 15.78 1.28 0.83
C GLY A 132 15.19 2.41 1.66
N GLU A 133 14.28 3.19 1.05
CA GLU A 133 13.37 4.07 1.78
C GLU A 133 12.90 3.37 3.06
N GLN A 134 12.96 4.08 4.21
CA GLN A 134 12.77 3.49 5.53
C GLN A 134 11.57 2.51 5.56
N PRO A 135 11.67 1.39 6.31
CA PRO A 135 10.64 0.33 6.39
C PRO A 135 9.33 0.75 7.12
N GLY A 136 8.97 2.03 7.04
CA GLY A 136 7.77 2.62 7.62
C GLY A 136 6.52 2.45 6.74
N GLY A 137 5.35 2.55 7.38
CA GLY A 137 4.06 2.66 6.68
C GLY A 137 3.98 3.89 5.78
N PRO A 138 2.88 4.09 5.02
CA PRO A 138 2.73 5.23 4.11
C PRO A 138 3.07 6.56 4.81
N ASN A 139 3.71 7.48 4.09
CA ASN A 139 4.00 8.81 4.63
C ASN A 139 2.73 9.66 4.63
N LEU A 140 2.18 9.92 5.82
CA LEU A 140 0.91 10.60 6.00
C LEU A 140 1.11 11.96 6.71
N PRO A 141 1.55 13.02 6.00
CA PRO A 141 1.87 14.31 6.62
C PRO A 141 0.66 15.01 7.28
N PHE A 142 -0.55 14.50 7.06
CA PHE A 142 -1.79 15.02 7.64
C PHE A 142 -1.90 14.74 9.14
N THR A 143 -1.36 13.62 9.63
CA THR A 143 -1.45 13.24 11.05
C THR A 143 -0.75 14.24 11.96
N GLU A 144 0.40 14.77 11.54
CA GLU A 144 1.11 15.85 12.24
C GLU A 144 0.27 17.12 12.33
N ARG A 145 -0.42 17.49 11.24
CA ARG A 145 -1.27 18.70 11.23
C ARG A 145 -2.49 18.53 12.12
N TRP A 146 -3.13 17.36 12.09
CA TRP A 146 -4.30 17.08 12.92
C TRP A 146 -3.94 17.04 14.41
N ALA A 147 -2.83 16.42 14.77
CA ALA A 147 -2.33 16.39 16.15
C ALA A 147 -2.05 17.78 16.73
N ALA A 148 -1.75 18.76 15.87
CA ALA A 148 -1.53 20.15 16.27
C ALA A 148 -2.83 20.97 16.47
N LEU A 149 -4.00 20.43 16.13
CA LEU A 149 -5.28 21.13 16.30
C LEU A 149 -5.77 21.00 17.75
N GLU A 150 -6.11 22.13 18.39
CA GLU A 150 -6.70 22.14 19.74
C GLU A 150 -8.03 21.36 19.83
N THR A 151 -8.73 21.23 18.69
CA THR A 151 -9.99 20.49 18.58
C THR A 151 -9.82 18.99 18.38
N PHE A 152 -8.60 18.52 18.09
CA PHE A 152 -8.30 17.11 17.91
C PHE A 152 -7.90 16.50 19.27
N ARG A 153 -8.45 15.32 19.58
CA ARG A 153 -8.39 14.73 20.91
C ARG A 153 -7.00 14.24 21.32
N TYR A 154 -6.19 13.84 20.35
CA TYR A 154 -4.86 13.26 20.57
C TYR A 154 -3.78 14.14 19.95
N ASP A 155 -2.70 14.39 20.69
CA ASP A 155 -1.55 15.18 20.25
C ASP A 155 -0.32 14.30 19.91
N ASP A 156 -0.40 12.99 20.21
CA ASP A 156 0.61 12.00 19.88
C ASP A 156 0.40 11.45 18.46
N ARG A 157 1.32 11.81 17.55
CA ARG A 157 1.34 11.37 16.16
C ARG A 157 1.38 9.83 16.03
N ASP A 158 2.23 9.17 16.81
CA ASP A 158 2.43 7.73 16.71
C ASP A 158 1.16 7.00 17.16
N LEU A 159 0.50 7.49 18.22
CA LEU A 159 -0.79 6.95 18.66
C LEU A 159 -1.87 7.05 17.56
N ILE A 160 -1.96 8.21 16.89
CA ILE A 160 -2.93 8.44 15.80
C ILE A 160 -2.67 7.50 14.64
N GLU A 161 -1.40 7.38 14.21
CA GLU A 161 -1.00 6.49 13.14
C GLU A 161 -1.33 5.02 13.48
N GLN A 162 -0.99 4.56 14.69
CA GLN A 162 -1.30 3.20 15.13
C GLN A 162 -2.80 2.93 15.27
N LEU A 163 -3.59 3.93 15.65
CA LEU A 163 -5.04 3.83 15.69
C LEU A 163 -5.61 3.61 14.28
N PHE A 164 -5.16 4.39 13.30
CA PHE A 164 -5.60 4.23 11.90
C PHE A 164 -5.13 2.91 11.30
N ILE A 165 -3.89 2.50 11.53
CA ILE A 165 -3.37 1.19 11.11
C ILE A 165 -4.18 0.06 11.76
N SER A 166 -4.58 0.19 13.02
CA SER A 166 -5.42 -0.81 13.69
C SER A 166 -6.79 -0.96 13.03
N LEU A 167 -7.37 0.13 12.52
CA LEU A 167 -8.64 0.10 11.78
C LEU A 167 -8.52 -0.62 10.44
N VAL A 168 -7.39 -0.54 9.75
CA VAL A 168 -7.16 -1.29 8.50
C VAL A 168 -7.33 -2.80 8.70
N PHE A 169 -6.98 -3.34 9.87
CA PHE A 169 -7.19 -4.76 10.17
C PHE A 169 -8.67 -5.17 10.28
N THR A 170 -9.62 -4.23 10.39
CA THR A 170 -11.05 -4.57 10.34
C THR A 170 -11.49 -5.04 8.96
N VAL A 171 -10.80 -4.63 7.89
CA VAL A 171 -11.07 -5.12 6.53
C VAL A 171 -10.84 -6.64 6.46
N ARG A 172 -9.81 -7.15 7.15
CA ARG A 172 -9.54 -8.59 7.24
C ARG A 172 -10.69 -9.37 7.90
N ALA A 173 -11.43 -8.72 8.79
CA ALA A 173 -12.60 -9.32 9.44
C ALA A 173 -13.79 -9.54 8.48
N GLN A 174 -13.82 -8.89 7.30
CA GLN A 174 -14.84 -9.17 6.27
C GLN A 174 -14.76 -10.63 5.77
N SER A 175 -13.56 -11.21 5.75
CA SER A 175 -13.36 -12.63 5.39
C SER A 175 -13.66 -13.59 6.56
N ALA A 176 -13.92 -13.06 7.77
CA ALA A 176 -14.29 -13.87 8.91
C ALA A 176 -15.79 -14.19 8.88
N PRO A 177 -16.21 -15.39 9.32
CA PRO A 177 -17.63 -15.78 9.33
C PRO A 177 -18.51 -14.98 10.31
N VAL A 178 -17.95 -13.98 10.99
CA VAL A 178 -18.64 -13.14 11.98
C VAL A 178 -19.54 -12.16 11.25
N GLY A 179 -20.86 -12.35 11.30
CA GLY A 179 -21.86 -11.49 10.63
C GLY A 179 -22.56 -12.12 9.43
N ALA A 180 -22.21 -13.36 9.05
CA ALA A 180 -22.84 -14.10 7.93
C ALA A 180 -24.36 -14.34 8.08
N GLU A 181 -24.91 -14.12 9.28
CA GLU A 181 -26.35 -14.19 9.57
C GLU A 181 -27.02 -12.80 9.75
N SER A 182 -26.27 -11.70 9.66
CA SER A 182 -26.81 -10.34 9.76
C SER A 182 -27.14 -9.80 8.37
N GLY A 183 -28.32 -9.18 8.21
CA GLY A 183 -28.71 -8.53 6.95
C GLY A 183 -28.10 -7.13 6.76
N VAL A 184 -26.95 -6.86 7.39
CA VAL A 184 -26.27 -5.55 7.34
C VAL A 184 -25.10 -5.68 6.38
N GLU A 185 -25.04 -4.80 5.39
CA GLU A 185 -23.96 -4.78 4.41
C GLU A 185 -22.66 -4.27 5.03
N TYR A 186 -21.52 -4.81 4.58
CA TYR A 186 -20.20 -4.41 5.09
C TYR A 186 -19.94 -2.90 4.95
N GLU A 187 -20.36 -2.30 3.83
CA GLU A 187 -20.26 -0.84 3.61
C GLU A 187 -21.00 -0.03 4.68
N GLN A 188 -22.15 -0.52 5.15
CA GLN A 188 -22.91 0.15 6.21
C GLN A 188 -22.17 0.08 7.56
N VAL A 189 -21.56 -1.07 7.87
CA VAL A 189 -20.73 -1.24 9.07
C VAL A 189 -19.49 -0.36 8.99
N GLN A 190 -18.80 -0.34 7.86
CA GLN A 190 -17.62 0.48 7.61
C GLN A 190 -17.96 1.98 7.77
N GLY A 191 -19.04 2.44 7.14
CA GLY A 191 -19.48 3.84 7.28
C GLY A 191 -19.77 4.21 8.73
N ALA A 192 -20.50 3.37 9.47
CA ALA A 192 -20.79 3.61 10.88
C ALA A 192 -19.53 3.61 11.76
N LEU A 193 -18.57 2.74 11.48
CA LEU A 193 -17.28 2.69 12.18
C LEU A 193 -16.47 3.97 11.92
N ILE A 194 -16.40 4.42 10.66
CA ILE A 194 -15.71 5.66 10.29
C ILE A 194 -16.33 6.86 11.03
N GLU A 195 -17.66 7.03 10.99
CA GLU A 195 -18.31 8.13 11.71
C GLU A 195 -18.03 8.06 13.22
N THR A 196 -18.13 6.87 13.82
CA THR A 196 -17.86 6.68 15.25
C THR A 196 -16.42 7.08 15.61
N VAL A 197 -15.45 6.71 14.76
CA VAL A 197 -14.03 7.06 14.95
C VAL A 197 -13.84 8.57 14.78
N VAL A 198 -14.37 9.16 13.71
CA VAL A 198 -14.24 10.60 13.43
C VAL A 198 -14.83 11.41 14.57
N ASP A 199 -16.05 11.11 15.02
CA ASP A 199 -16.67 11.81 16.15
C ASP A 199 -15.86 11.65 17.45
N GLY A 200 -15.26 10.47 17.65
CA GLY A 200 -14.39 10.17 18.76
C GLY A 200 -13.02 10.87 18.72
N LEU A 201 -12.57 11.36 17.56
CA LEU A 201 -11.26 12.00 17.40
C LEU A 201 -11.28 13.50 17.66
N PHE A 202 -12.45 14.12 17.77
CA PHE A 202 -12.57 15.54 18.06
C PHE A 202 -13.22 15.78 19.42
N VAL A 203 -12.82 16.86 20.08
CA VAL A 203 -13.56 17.40 21.22
C VAL A 203 -14.67 18.33 20.70
N GLU A 204 -15.85 18.29 21.32
CA GLU A 204 -16.90 19.26 21.00
C GLU A 204 -16.42 20.67 21.36
N SER A 205 -16.67 21.62 20.47
CA SER A 205 -16.53 23.06 20.74
C SER A 205 -17.73 23.58 21.53
#